data_AF-A0A1I7SIS4-F1
#
_entry.id   AF-A0A1I7SIS4-F1
#
_cell.length_a   1.000
_cell.length_b   1.000
_cell.length_c   1.000
_cell.angle_alpha   90.00
_cell.angle_beta   90.00
_cell.angle_gamma   90.00
#
_symmetry.space_group_name_H-M   'P 1'
#
loop_
_entity.id
_entity.type
_entity.pdbx_description
1 polymer ?
#
loop_
_entity_poly.entity_id
_entity_poly.type
_entity_poly.pdbx_seq_one_letter_code
_entity_poly.pdbx_strand_id
1 'polypeptide(L)' 'MPIPDGDYEKGKKVFKQRCAQCHEITSLGTKTGPTLNGVIGRKSGMVAGFEYSAANKNKVRGFGEFLDFFWGAMFFGA' A
#
# COMPACT_ATOMS: atom_id res chain seq x y z
N MET A 1 -0.95 -18.39 -14.25
CA MET A 1 -1.72 -17.52 -15.18
C MET A 1 -1.01 -16.17 -15.21
N PRO A 2 -0.37 -15.79 -16.33
CA PRO A 2 0.25 -14.47 -16.44
C PRO A 2 -0.82 -13.39 -16.53
N ILE A 3 -0.53 -12.21 -15.98
CA ILE A 3 -1.37 -11.03 -16.17
C ILE A 3 -1.24 -10.63 -17.65
N PRO A 4 -2.36 -10.50 -18.41
CA PRO A 4 -2.30 -10.10 -19.81
C PRO A 4 -1.79 -8.67 -19.95
N ASP A 5 -1.29 -8.33 -21.13
CA ASP A 5 -0.81 -6.98 -21.42
C ASP A 5 -1.93 -5.94 -21.22
N GLY A 6 -1.56 -4.82 -20.59
CA GLY A 6 -2.45 -3.71 -20.33
C GLY A 6 -2.66 -2.81 -21.54
N ASP A 7 -3.84 -2.21 -21.64
CA ASP A 7 -4.13 -1.12 -22.57
C ASP A 7 -4.11 0.21 -21.81
N TYR A 8 -3.17 1.08 -22.19
CA TYR A 8 -2.96 2.36 -21.52
C TYR A 8 -4.18 3.28 -21.56
N GLU A 9 -4.85 3.41 -22.72
CA GLU A 9 -5.99 4.32 -22.87
C GLU A 9 -7.21 3.82 -22.11
N LYS A 10 -7.43 2.49 -22.09
CA LYS A 10 -8.46 1.90 -21.23
C LYS A 10 -8.14 2.07 -19.75
N GLY A 11 -6.90 1.81 -19.34
CA GLY A 11 -6.44 1.97 -17.96
C GLY A 11 -6.60 3.40 -17.46
N LYS A 12 -6.25 4.39 -18.29
CA LYS A 12 -6.45 5.82 -18.02
C LYS A 12 -7.93 6.15 -17.78
N LYS A 13 -8.83 5.58 -18.57
CA LYS A 13 -10.29 5.75 -18.40
C LYS A 13 -10.77 5.16 -17.07
N VAL A 14 -10.35 3.94 -16.75
CA VAL A 14 -10.68 3.27 -15.48
C VAL A 14 -10.16 4.09 -14.29
N PHE A 15 -8.92 4.56 -14.36
CA PHE A 15 -8.33 5.36 -13.28
C PHE A 15 -9.15 6.62 -13.02
N LYS A 16 -9.50 7.37 -14.08
CA LYS A 16 -10.34 8.57 -13.96
C LYS A 16 -11.72 8.26 -13.35
N GLN A 17 -12.33 7.15 -13.74
CA GLN A 17 -13.69 6.79 -13.31
C GLN A 17 -13.76 6.21 -11.90
N ARG A 18 -12.70 5.52 -11.44
CA ARG A 18 -12.76 4.68 -10.23
C ARG A 18 -11.72 5.02 -9.17
N CYS A 19 -10.60 5.65 -9.53
CA CYS A 19 -9.45 5.82 -8.65
C CYS A 19 -9.18 7.29 -8.33
N ALA A 20 -9.33 8.17 -9.32
CA ALA A 20 -8.93 9.57 -9.24
C ALA A 20 -9.67 10.40 -8.17
N GLN A 21 -10.85 9.94 -7.73
CA GLN A 21 -11.59 10.56 -6.64
C GLN A 21 -10.83 10.47 -5.31
N CYS A 22 -10.15 9.35 -5.06
CA CYS A 22 -9.46 9.11 -3.80
C CYS A 22 -7.94 9.17 -3.91
N HIS A 23 -7.38 9.02 -5.12
CA HIS A 23 -5.95 8.90 -5.33
C HIS A 23 -5.43 9.94 -6.31
N GLU A 24 -4.17 10.30 -6.13
CA GLU A 24 -3.39 11.11 -7.07
C GLU A 24 -2.29 10.25 -7.70
N ILE A 25 -1.95 10.52 -8.95
CA ILE A 25 -0.85 9.82 -9.65
C ILE A 25 0.21 10.81 -10.16
N THR A 26 -0.12 12.09 -10.23
CA THR A 26 0.79 13.11 -10.77
C THR A 26 1.70 13.73 -9.73
N SER A 27 1.33 13.67 -8.44
CA SER A 27 2.11 14.21 -7.33
C SER A 27 2.27 13.19 -6.21
N LEU A 28 3.16 13.49 -5.28
CA LEU A 28 3.31 12.73 -4.02
C LEU A 28 2.24 13.12 -2.97
N GLY A 29 1.28 13.97 -3.34
CA GLY A 29 0.21 14.40 -2.46
C GLY A 29 -0.76 13.26 -2.10
N THR A 30 -1.35 13.38 -0.91
CA THR A 30 -2.36 12.47 -0.40
C THR A 30 -3.74 13.13 -0.46
N LYS A 31 -4.78 12.36 -0.80
CA LYS A 31 -6.19 12.77 -0.68
C LYS A 31 -6.85 11.88 0.39
N THR A 32 -8.06 11.39 0.13
CA THR A 32 -8.69 10.30 0.90
C THR A 32 -7.84 9.04 0.91
N GLY A 33 -7.10 8.78 -0.17
CA GLY A 33 -6.12 7.71 -0.29
C GLY A 33 -4.70 8.24 -0.55
N PRO A 34 -3.68 7.39 -0.37
CA PRO A 34 -2.29 7.75 -0.63
C PRO A 34 -2.02 7.92 -2.14
N THR A 35 -0.95 8.60 -2.50
CA THR A 35 -0.51 8.66 -3.91
C THR A 35 -0.27 7.28 -4.50
N LEU A 36 -0.73 7.07 -5.73
CA LEU A 36 -0.44 5.87 -6.54
C LEU A 36 0.73 6.09 -7.50
N ASN A 37 1.38 7.25 -7.46
CA ASN A 37 2.64 7.45 -8.16
C ASN A 37 3.69 6.45 -7.63
N GLY A 38 4.30 5.69 -8.54
CA GLY A 38 5.29 4.68 -8.19
C GLY A 38 4.73 3.51 -7.37
N VAL A 39 3.43 3.21 -7.46
CA VAL A 39 2.83 2.12 -6.66
C VAL A 39 3.31 0.72 -7.07
N ILE A 40 3.66 0.52 -8.34
CA ILE A 40 4.11 -0.78 -8.85
C ILE A 40 5.46 -1.12 -8.23
N GLY A 41 5.54 -2.23 -7.50
CA GLY A 41 6.74 -2.67 -6.78
C GLY A 41 6.96 -1.99 -5.42
N ARG A 42 6.16 -0.98 -5.05
CA ARG A 42 6.26 -0.33 -3.74
C ARG A 42 5.60 -1.16 -2.65
N LYS A 43 6.25 -1.26 -1.49
CA LYS A 43 5.68 -1.89 -0.28
C LYS A 43 4.42 -1.12 0.16
N SER A 44 3.39 -1.84 0.61
CA SER A 44 2.16 -1.23 1.12
C SER A 44 2.41 -0.44 2.40
N GLY A 45 1.56 0.53 2.72
CA GLY A 45 1.65 1.25 3.99
C GLY A 45 2.84 2.21 4.16
N MET A 46 3.53 2.58 3.08
CA MET A 46 4.84 3.25 3.16
C MET A 46 4.85 4.72 2.72
N VAL A 47 3.71 5.28 2.27
CA VAL A 47 3.65 6.71 1.91
C VAL A 47 3.69 7.53 3.18
N ALA A 48 4.72 8.37 3.32
CA ALA A 48 4.89 9.25 4.46
C ALA A 48 3.70 10.22 4.60
N GLY A 49 3.25 10.43 5.84
CA GLY A 49 2.15 11.35 6.15
C GLY A 49 0.75 10.83 5.83
N PHE A 50 0.59 9.58 5.35
CA PHE A 50 -0.73 8.96 5.17
C PHE A 50 -1.06 7.98 6.31
N GLU A 51 -2.23 8.15 6.93
CA GLU A 51 -2.70 7.22 7.96
C GLU A 51 -3.33 5.97 7.36
N TYR A 52 -2.54 4.91 7.29
CA TYR A 52 -2.99 3.59 6.87
C TYR A 52 -3.74 2.84 7.97
N SER A 53 -4.68 1.98 7.58
CA SER A 53 -5.29 1.02 8.50
C SER A 53 -4.26 0.05 9.06
N ALA A 54 -4.50 -0.47 10.27
CA ALA A 54 -3.64 -1.46 10.91
C ALA A 54 -3.40 -2.67 9.99
N ALA A 55 -4.44 -3.15 9.31
CA ALA A 55 -4.33 -4.24 8.35
C ALA A 55 -3.35 -3.93 7.20
N ASN A 56 -3.38 -2.71 6.64
CA ASN A 56 -2.49 -2.34 5.54
C ASN A 56 -1.02 -2.21 6.01
N LYS A 57 -0.80 -1.62 7.20
CA LYS A 57 0.52 -1.54 7.85
C LYS A 57 1.09 -2.95 8.09
N ASN A 58 0.27 -3.86 8.60
CA ASN A 58 0.69 -5.22 8.99
C ASN A 58 0.87 -6.20 7.82
N LYS A 59 0.47 -5.85 6.59
CA LYS A 59 0.73 -6.70 5.41
C LYS A 59 2.20 -6.73 5.01
N VAL A 60 3.01 -5.80 5.52
CA VAL A 60 4.47 -5.77 5.30
C VAL A 60 5.20 -6.25 6.55
N ARG A 61 4.68 -7.28 7.24
CA ARG A 61 5.36 -7.93 8.38
C ARG A 61 6.71 -8.49 7.90
N GLY A 62 7.76 -7.69 8.05
CA GLY A 62 9.15 -8.12 7.91
C GLY A 62 9.66 -8.71 9.22
N PHE A 63 10.86 -9.29 9.18
CA PHE A 63 11.52 -9.96 10.31
C PHE A 63 11.49 -9.16 11.65
N GLY A 64 11.46 -7.83 11.62
CA GLY A 64 11.34 -6.99 12.83
C GLY A 64 10.06 -7.22 13.63
N GLU A 65 8.91 -7.35 12.97
CA GLU A 65 7.65 -7.64 13.67
C GLU A 65 7.53 -9.12 14.06
N PHE A 66 8.29 -10.04 13.41
CA PHE A 66 8.49 -11.40 13.93
C PHE A 66 9.31 -11.36 15.23
N LEU A 67 10.37 -10.54 15.29
CA LEU A 67 11.14 -10.33 16.51
C LEU A 67 10.30 -9.69 17.60
N ASP A 68 9.42 -8.73 17.31
CA ASP A 68 8.53 -8.14 18.32
C ASP A 68 7.53 -9.16 18.88
N PHE A 69 7.02 -10.05 18.03
CA PHE A 69 6.17 -11.16 18.46
C PHE A 69 6.97 -12.21 19.26
N PHE A 70 8.18 -12.55 18.81
CA PHE A 70 9.04 -13.55 19.43
C PHE A 70 9.59 -13.07 20.78
N TRP A 71 10.02 -11.80 20.85
CA TRP A 71 10.40 -11.12 22.09
C TRP A 71 9.19 -10.97 23.00
N GLY A 72 8.03 -10.55 22.48
CA GLY A 72 6.78 -10.51 23.25
C GLY A 72 6.41 -11.88 23.88
N ALA A 73 6.53 -12.97 23.13
CA ALA A 73 6.31 -14.33 23.63
C ALA A 73 7.36 -14.76 24.66
N MET A 74 8.60 -14.29 24.55
CA MET A 74 9.69 -14.59 25.48
C MET A 74 9.57 -13.86 26.82
N PHE A 75 8.97 -12.66 26.85
CA PHE A 75 8.82 -11.85 28.07
C PHE A 75 7.42 -11.91 28.71
N PHE A 76 6.37 -12.20 27.95
CA PHE A 76 4.98 -12.20 28.45
C PHE A 76 4.27 -13.55 28.43
N GLY A 77 4.97 -14.65 28.12
CA GLY A 77 4.56 -16.03 28.43
C GLY A 77 3.10 -16.38 28.12
N ALA A 78 2.84 -16.80 26.89
CA ALA A 78 1.67 -17.59 26.54
C ALA A 78 2.12 -18.88 25.85
#